data_AF-A0A933P4D1-F1
#
_entry.id   AF-A0A933P4D1-F1
#
_cell.length_a   1.000
_cell.length_b   1.000
_cell.length_c   1.000
_cell.angle_alpha   90.00
_cell.angle_beta   90.00
_cell.angle_gamma   90.00
#
_symmetry.space_group_name_H-M   'P 1'
#
loop_
_entity.id
_entity.type
_entity.pdbx_description
1 polymer ?
#
loop_
_entity_poly.entity_id
_entity_poly.type
_entity_poly.pdbx_seq_one_letter_code
_entity_poly.pdbx_strand_id
1 'polypeptide(L)'
;MKIAVAEDPVVVGLHCAPRSAWVRLLDAIDVLGLVDHYGVWRGGMTIEGDDGVVDMPWVDYVDEVDRLVQALHEVNAIVDVDSIEMDTARQMVTSDPSNVTETVRMISTIVRVDRFSEGQLLRALNEGTLQVLVRRLATWYRAHA
;
A
#
# COMPACT_ATOMS: atom_id res chain seq x y z
N MET A 1 27.07 -28.98 7.82
CA MET A 1 26.20 -28.65 6.68
C MET A 1 25.60 -27.28 6.95
N LYS A 2 26.12 -26.21 6.33
CA LYS A 2 25.53 -24.87 6.45
C LYS A 2 24.32 -24.83 5.53
N ILE A 3 23.12 -24.71 6.10
CA ILE A 3 21.92 -24.43 5.33
C ILE A 3 22.09 -23.01 4.80
N ALA A 4 22.22 -22.84 3.49
CA ALA A 4 22.14 -21.52 2.88
C ALA A 4 20.72 -21.00 3.15
N VAL A 5 20.60 -19.92 3.93
CA VAL A 5 19.33 -19.22 4.08
C VAL A 5 19.05 -18.60 2.72
N ALA A 6 18.00 -19.08 2.05
CA ALA A 6 17.54 -18.46 0.81
C ALA A 6 17.23 -16.98 1.09
N GLU A 7 17.65 -16.09 0.20
CA GLU A 7 17.29 -14.68 0.30
C GLU A 7 15.77 -14.53 0.29
N ASP A 8 15.28 -13.57 1.08
CA ASP A 8 13.86 -13.29 1.20
C ASP A 8 13.28 -12.93 -0.18
N PRO A 9 12.25 -13.64 -0.68
CA PRO A 9 11.68 -13.37 -2.00
C PRO A 9 11.15 -11.94 -2.14
N VAL A 10 10.76 -11.28 -1.05
CA VAL A 10 10.37 -9.87 -1.07
C VAL A 10 11.57 -9.00 -1.44
N VAL A 11 12.71 -9.20 -0.78
CA VAL A 11 13.95 -8.45 -1.03
C VAL A 11 14.44 -8.69 -2.46
N VAL A 12 14.38 -9.93 -2.94
CA VAL A 12 14.70 -10.26 -4.34
C VAL A 12 13.80 -9.48 -5.30
N GLY A 13 12.49 -9.46 -5.05
CA GLY A 13 11.52 -8.71 -5.87
C GLY A 13 11.84 -7.21 -5.94
N LEU A 14 12.15 -6.60 -4.80
CA LEU A 14 12.53 -5.18 -4.74
C LEU A 14 13.81 -4.88 -5.53
N HIS A 15 14.81 -5.77 -5.50
CA HIS A 15 16.03 -5.64 -6.28
C HIS A 15 15.83 -5.84 -7.79
N CYS A 16 14.88 -6.69 -8.19
CA CYS A 16 14.54 -6.90 -9.59
C CYS A 16 13.76 -5.74 -10.23
N ALA A 17 13.18 -4.85 -9.42
CA ALA A 17 12.44 -3.70 -9.93
C ALA A 17 13.36 -2.71 -10.69
N PRO A 18 12.96 -2.23 -11.88
CA PRO A 18 13.79 -1.32 -12.65
C PRO A 18 13.90 0.02 -11.94
N ARG A 19 15.06 0.68 -12.07
CA ARG A 19 15.30 2.03 -11.50
C ARG A 19 14.23 3.05 -11.88
N SER A 20 13.64 2.95 -13.08
CA SER A 20 12.56 3.84 -13.52
C SER A 20 11.26 3.66 -12.72
N ALA A 21 10.97 2.46 -12.22
CA ALA A 21 9.84 2.22 -11.31
C ALA A 21 10.09 2.90 -9.95
N TRP A 22 11.32 2.80 -9.42
CA TRP A 22 11.71 3.50 -8.20
C TRP A 22 11.61 5.02 -8.32
N VAL A 23 12.01 5.59 -9.46
CA VAL A 23 11.84 7.04 -9.73
C VAL A 23 10.35 7.41 -9.68
N ARG A 24 9.48 6.64 -10.35
CA ARG A 24 8.03 6.89 -10.33
C ARG A 24 7.44 6.79 -8.93
N LEU A 25 7.90 5.84 -8.10
CA LEU A 25 7.46 5.74 -6.72
C LEU A 25 7.87 6.96 -5.89
N LEU A 26 9.12 7.42 -6.03
CA LEU A 26 9.61 8.60 -5.31
C LEU A 26 8.84 9.86 -5.72
N ASP A 27 8.63 10.06 -7.02
CA ASP A 27 7.83 11.18 -7.54
C ASP A 27 6.38 11.11 -7.03
N ALA A 28 5.78 9.92 -6.99
CA ALA A 28 4.41 9.74 -6.48
C ALA A 28 4.28 10.13 -5.01
N ILE A 29 5.28 9.85 -4.16
CA ILE A 29 5.28 10.26 -2.74
C ILE A 29 5.30 11.78 -2.62
N ASP A 30 6.13 12.45 -3.43
CA ASP A 30 6.29 13.91 -3.36
C ASP A 30 5.01 14.61 -3.82
N VAL A 31 4.41 14.14 -4.93
CA VAL A 31 3.15 14.67 -5.45
C VAL A 31 2.00 14.41 -4.46
N LEU A 32 1.94 13.23 -3.85
CA LEU A 32 0.93 12.90 -2.84
C LEU A 32 1.00 13.83 -1.62
N GLY A 33 2.17 14.40 -1.30
CA GLY A 33 2.31 15.38 -0.23
C GLY A 33 1.70 16.76 -0.54
N LEU A 34 1.24 16.99 -1.77
CA LEU A 34 0.70 18.26 -2.24
C LEU A 34 -0.82 18.26 -2.40
N VAL A 35 -1.49 17.12 -2.22
CA VAL A 35 -2.94 17.03 -2.39
C VAL A 35 -3.68 17.52 -1.13
N ASP A 36 -4.82 18.19 -1.33
CA ASP A 36 -5.66 18.67 -0.22
C ASP A 36 -6.47 17.55 0.44
N HIS A 37 -6.76 16.48 -0.30
CA HIS A 37 -7.46 15.28 0.17
C HIS A 37 -7.07 14.07 -0.68
N TYR A 38 -7.26 12.87 -0.15
CA TYR A 38 -6.88 11.62 -0.81
C TYR A 38 -8.02 10.94 -1.56
N GLY A 39 -9.26 11.32 -1.27
CA GLY A 39 -10.44 10.78 -1.93
C GLY A 39 -11.72 11.15 -1.19
N VAL A 40 -12.86 10.79 -1.77
CA VAL A 40 -14.18 11.06 -1.21
C VAL A 40 -15.02 9.79 -1.16
N TRP A 41 -15.80 9.63 -0.10
CA TRP A 41 -16.77 8.53 -0.03
C TRP A 41 -17.90 8.74 -1.05
N ARG A 42 -18.23 7.67 -1.76
CA ARG A 42 -19.33 7.53 -2.72
C ARG A 42 -20.17 6.31 -2.36
N GLY A 43 -21.29 6.11 -3.04
CA GLY A 43 -22.22 5.01 -2.76
C GLY A 43 -22.96 5.20 -1.43
N GLY A 44 -23.53 4.11 -0.90
CA GLY A 44 -24.33 4.13 0.34
C GLY A 44 -25.70 4.78 0.19
N MET A 45 -26.11 5.07 -1.05
CA MET A 45 -27.40 5.67 -1.38
C MET A 45 -28.34 4.61 -1.97
N THR A 46 -29.64 4.78 -1.74
CA THR A 46 -30.66 3.96 -2.40
C THR A 46 -30.62 4.22 -3.90
N ILE A 47 -30.62 3.14 -4.70
CA ILE A 47 -30.64 3.23 -6.15
C ILE A 47 -32.04 3.65 -6.59
N GLU A 48 -32.13 4.73 -7.36
CA GLU A 48 -33.42 5.22 -7.87
C GLU A 48 -34.10 4.14 -8.74
N GLY A 49 -35.35 3.84 -8.41
CA GLY A 49 -36.17 2.87 -9.15
C GLY A 49 -36.06 1.43 -8.68
N ASP A 50 -35.28 1.14 -7.63
CA ASP A 50 -35.20 -0.19 -7.04
C ASP A 50 -35.41 -0.12 -5.52
N ASP A 51 -36.66 -0.34 -5.09
CA ASP A 51 -37.08 -0.17 -3.70
C ASP A 51 -36.29 -1.09 -2.75
N GLY A 52 -35.39 -0.48 -1.98
CA GLY A 52 -34.60 -1.15 -0.95
C GLY A 52 -33.20 -1.61 -1.37
N VAL A 53 -32.78 -1.36 -2.62
CA VAL A 53 -31.39 -1.62 -3.04
C VAL A 53 -30.52 -0.41 -2.71
N VAL A 54 -29.41 -0.65 -1.99
CA VAL A 54 -28.41 0.37 -1.63
C VAL A 54 -27.09 0.03 -2.32
N ASP A 55 -26.49 1.02 -2.97
CA ASP A 55 -25.17 0.86 -3.58
C ASP A 55 -24.08 0.71 -2.51
N MET A 56 -23.08 -0.12 -2.77
CA MET A 56 -21.98 -0.36 -1.83
C MET A 56 -21.17 0.93 -1.67
N PRO A 57 -20.93 1.43 -0.45
CA PRO A 57 -20.04 2.56 -0.24
C PRO A 57 -18.62 2.25 -0.71
N TRP A 58 -17.97 3.20 -1.37
CA TRP A 58 -16.59 3.07 -1.83
C TRP A 58 -15.87 4.42 -1.79
N VAL A 59 -14.54 4.40 -1.82
CA VAL A 59 -13.72 5.62 -1.84
C VAL A 59 -13.28 5.93 -3.26
N ASP A 60 -13.66 7.12 -3.73
CA ASP A 60 -13.22 7.74 -4.98
C ASP A 60 -11.90 8.45 -4.75
N TYR A 61 -10.81 7.72 -4.97
CA TYR A 61 -9.46 8.21 -4.79
C TYR A 61 -9.06 9.22 -5.88
N VAL A 62 -8.22 10.18 -5.50
CA VAL A 62 -7.62 11.09 -6.48
C VAL A 62 -6.53 10.37 -7.28
N ASP A 63 -6.27 10.84 -8.51
CA ASP A 63 -5.28 10.27 -9.43
C ASP A 63 -3.90 10.04 -8.76
N GLU A 64 -3.50 10.91 -7.84
CA GLU A 64 -2.23 10.82 -7.13
C GLU A 64 -2.12 9.57 -6.25
N VAL A 65 -3.24 9.15 -5.63
CA VAL A 65 -3.28 7.91 -4.84
C VAL A 65 -3.18 6.70 -5.76
N ASP A 66 -3.90 6.71 -6.89
CA ASP A 66 -3.83 5.62 -7.87
C ASP A 66 -2.41 5.50 -8.45
N ARG A 67 -1.75 6.63 -8.74
CA ARG A 67 -0.34 6.64 -9.18
C ARG A 67 0.60 6.07 -8.12
N LEU A 68 0.39 6.38 -6.83
CA LEU A 68 1.17 5.77 -5.75
C LEU A 68 0.98 4.25 -5.73
N VAL A 69 -0.26 3.76 -5.76
CA VAL A 69 -0.58 2.33 -5.72
C VAL A 69 0.04 1.61 -6.92
N GLN A 70 -0.09 2.19 -8.12
CA GLN A 70 0.53 1.67 -9.33
C GLN A 70 2.06 1.59 -9.19
N ALA A 71 2.70 2.65 -8.68
CA ALA A 71 4.15 2.65 -8.48
C ALA A 71 4.61 1.60 -7.45
N LEU A 72 3.82 1.34 -6.40
CA LEU A 72 4.09 0.26 -5.43
C LEU A 72 4.05 -1.13 -6.09
N HIS A 73 3.13 -1.37 -7.01
CA HIS A 73 3.11 -2.60 -7.80
C HIS A 73 4.36 -2.73 -8.68
N GLU A 74 4.77 -1.64 -9.34
CA GLU A 74 5.92 -1.65 -10.26
C GLU A 74 7.27 -1.89 -9.57
N VAL A 75 7.39 -1.56 -8.28
CA VAL A 75 8.58 -1.88 -7.48
C VAL A 75 8.49 -3.24 -6.77
N ASN A 76 7.45 -4.04 -7.03
CA ASN A 76 7.17 -5.31 -6.35
C ASN A 76 6.95 -5.15 -4.83
N ALA A 77 6.44 -4.01 -4.38
CA ALA A 77 6.11 -3.74 -2.98
C ALA A 77 4.67 -4.13 -2.60
N ILE A 78 3.97 -4.83 -3.49
CA ILE A 78 2.66 -5.45 -3.23
C ILE A 78 2.81 -6.96 -3.44
N VAL A 79 2.74 -7.71 -2.35
CA VAL A 79 2.85 -9.17 -2.34
C VAL A 79 1.54 -9.84 -1.97
N ASP A 80 1.41 -11.11 -2.30
CA ASP A 80 0.34 -11.94 -1.73
C ASP A 80 0.61 -12.15 -0.25
N VAL A 81 -0.38 -11.78 0.56
CA VAL A 81 -0.45 -11.99 2.00
C VAL A 81 -1.67 -12.87 2.24
N ASP A 82 -1.49 -13.95 3.00
CA ASP A 82 -2.59 -14.84 3.32
C ASP A 82 -3.62 -14.11 4.19
N SER A 83 -4.90 -14.46 4.07
CA SER A 83 -6.00 -13.77 4.78
C SER A 83 -5.85 -13.79 6.31
N ILE A 84 -5.13 -14.77 6.87
CA ILE A 84 -4.80 -14.87 8.30
C ILE A 84 -3.71 -13.85 8.70
N GLU A 85 -2.79 -13.52 7.79
CA GLU A 85 -1.71 -12.56 8.03
C GLU A 85 -2.23 -11.12 8.04
N MET A 86 -3.39 -10.86 7.41
CA MET A 86 -4.04 -9.54 7.36
C MET A 86 -4.50 -9.03 8.72
N ASP A 87 -5.10 -9.90 9.55
CA ASP A 87 -5.51 -9.55 10.92
C ASP A 87 -4.29 -9.36 11.84
N THR A 88 -3.19 -10.05 11.53
CA THR A 88 -1.92 -9.91 12.24
C THR A 88 -1.24 -8.58 11.87
N ALA A 89 -1.30 -8.17 10.60
CA ALA A 89 -0.72 -6.91 10.11
C ALA A 89 -1.35 -5.66 10.75
N ARG A 90 -2.65 -5.68 11.10
CA ARG A 90 -3.30 -4.62 11.90
C ARG A 90 -2.64 -4.44 13.29
N GLN A 91 -2.02 -5.49 13.84
CA GLN A 91 -1.31 -5.46 15.13
C GLN A 91 0.20 -5.14 14.98
N MET A 92 0.74 -5.21 13.76
CA MET A 92 2.19 -5.12 13.46
C MET A 92 2.72 -3.68 13.28
N VAL A 93 1.93 -2.64 13.53
CA VAL A 93 2.40 -1.24 13.47
C VAL A 93 3.52 -0.93 14.49
N THR A 94 3.74 -1.83 15.46
CA THR A 94 4.80 -1.75 16.49
C THR A 94 6.08 -2.51 16.15
N SER A 95 6.16 -3.11 14.96
CA SER A 95 7.30 -3.93 14.53
C SER A 95 8.53 -3.12 14.14
N ASP A 96 9.68 -3.80 14.08
CA ASP A 96 10.99 -3.20 13.83
C ASP A 96 11.01 -2.42 12.50
N PRO A 97 11.18 -1.08 12.54
CA PRO A 97 11.15 -0.24 11.36
C PRO A 97 12.29 -0.52 10.37
N SER A 98 13.29 -1.35 10.73
CA SER A 98 14.40 -1.74 9.87
C SER A 98 14.09 -2.92 8.93
N ASN A 99 13.00 -3.67 9.17
CA ASN A 99 12.65 -4.82 8.34
C ASN A 99 11.86 -4.40 7.10
N VAL A 100 12.52 -4.41 5.93
CA VAL A 100 11.88 -4.05 4.65
C VAL A 100 10.79 -5.03 4.24
N THR A 101 10.94 -6.32 4.54
CA THR A 101 9.94 -7.35 4.23
C THR A 101 8.64 -7.08 4.97
N GLU A 102 8.75 -6.73 6.25
CA GLU A 102 7.60 -6.39 7.07
C GLU A 102 6.94 -5.10 6.57
N THR A 103 7.74 -4.09 6.21
CA THR A 103 7.24 -2.87 5.56
C THR A 103 6.42 -3.18 4.31
N VAL A 104 6.91 -4.05 3.43
CA VAL A 104 6.20 -4.48 2.21
C VAL A 104 4.91 -5.23 2.54
N ARG A 105 4.92 -6.13 3.53
CA ARG A 105 3.71 -6.84 3.96
C ARG A 105 2.64 -5.89 4.50
N MET A 106 3.04 -4.88 5.27
CA MET A 106 2.12 -3.86 5.79
C MET A 106 1.52 -3.00 4.67
N ILE A 107 2.35 -2.55 3.71
CA ILE A 107 1.87 -1.83 2.52
C ILE A 107 0.88 -2.70 1.75
N SER A 108 1.24 -3.95 1.49
CA SER A 108 0.40 -4.93 0.78
C SER A 108 -0.93 -5.14 1.48
N THR A 109 -0.91 -5.23 2.82
CA THR A 109 -2.12 -5.37 3.63
C THR A 109 -3.04 -4.16 3.41
N ILE A 110 -2.53 -2.94 3.62
CA ILE A 110 -3.33 -1.72 3.51
C ILE A 110 -3.97 -1.60 2.13
N VAL A 111 -3.17 -1.77 1.06
CA VAL A 111 -3.65 -1.63 -0.32
C VAL A 111 -4.65 -2.74 -0.68
N ARG A 112 -4.41 -3.98 -0.24
CA ARG A 112 -5.26 -5.11 -0.61
C ARG A 112 -6.55 -5.22 0.19
N VAL A 113 -6.62 -4.77 1.46
CA VAL A 113 -7.93 -4.73 2.17
C VAL A 113 -8.87 -3.77 1.47
N ASP A 114 -8.35 -2.70 0.88
CA ASP A 114 -9.18 -1.66 0.30
C ASP A 114 -10.04 -2.12 -0.90
N ARG A 115 -9.70 -3.26 -1.52
CA ARG A 115 -10.55 -3.92 -2.53
C ARG A 115 -11.95 -4.27 -2.02
N PHE A 116 -12.14 -4.32 -0.70
CA PHE A 116 -13.42 -4.56 -0.05
C PHE A 116 -14.15 -3.27 0.33
N SER A 117 -13.67 -2.12 -0.15
CA SER A 117 -14.26 -0.79 0.06
C SER A 117 -14.44 -0.41 1.54
N GLU A 118 -13.58 -0.95 2.41
CA GLU A 118 -13.57 -0.64 3.84
C GLU A 118 -12.92 0.72 4.17
N GLY A 119 -12.33 1.40 3.17
CA GLY A 119 -11.65 2.69 3.33
C GLY A 119 -10.38 2.62 4.16
N GLN A 120 -9.73 1.46 4.22
CA GLN A 120 -8.49 1.27 4.99
C GLN A 120 -7.32 2.03 4.37
N LEU A 121 -7.27 2.11 3.04
CA LEU A 121 -6.25 2.89 2.34
C LEU A 121 -6.45 4.38 2.63
N LEU A 122 -7.68 4.89 2.50
CA LEU A 122 -8.01 6.27 2.86
C LEU A 122 -7.66 6.60 4.32
N ARG A 123 -7.98 5.70 5.26
CA ARG A 123 -7.61 5.85 6.67
C ARG A 123 -6.09 5.91 6.86
N ALA A 124 -5.35 4.96 6.27
CA ALA A 124 -3.89 4.90 6.40
C ALA A 124 -3.20 6.13 5.78
N LEU A 125 -3.78 6.70 4.72
CA LEU A 125 -3.33 7.96 4.12
C LEU A 125 -3.60 9.16 5.03
N ASN A 126 -4.80 9.27 5.60
CA ASN A 126 -5.16 10.36 6.51
C ASN A 126 -4.36 10.33 7.82
N GLU A 127 -4.05 9.14 8.34
CA GLU A 127 -3.25 8.96 9.55
C GLU A 127 -1.74 9.10 9.30
N GLY A 128 -1.29 9.17 8.04
CA GLY A 128 0.14 9.24 7.68
C GLY A 128 0.86 7.89 7.69
N THR A 129 0.17 6.80 8.02
CA THR A 129 0.74 5.45 8.15
C THR A 129 1.35 4.97 6.84
N LEU A 130 0.63 5.11 5.73
CA LEU A 130 1.14 4.66 4.43
C LEU A 130 2.37 5.47 4.02
N GLN A 131 2.35 6.79 4.22
CA GLN A 131 3.46 7.68 3.91
C GLN A 131 4.72 7.30 4.70
N VAL A 132 4.58 6.93 5.98
CA VAL A 132 5.70 6.43 6.79
C VAL A 132 6.27 5.14 6.21
N LEU A 133 5.43 4.16 5.87
CA LEU A 133 5.88 2.88 5.31
C LEU A 133 6.58 3.07 3.96
N VAL A 134 6.02 3.89 3.07
CA VAL A 134 6.62 4.14 1.76
C VAL A 134 7.94 4.91 1.90
N ARG A 135 8.07 5.84 2.86
CA ARG A 135 9.36 6.49 3.17
C ARG A 135 10.41 5.52 3.70
N ARG A 136 10.01 4.52 4.50
CA ARG A 136 10.92 3.45 4.95
C ARG A 136 11.41 2.64 3.76
N LEU A 137 10.51 2.26 2.87
CA LEU A 137 10.85 1.55 1.63
C LEU A 137 11.82 2.36 0.74
N ALA A 138 11.57 3.67 0.58
CA ALA A 138 12.46 4.59 -0.14
C ALA A 138 13.84 4.71 0.53
N THR A 139 13.90 4.70 1.86
CA THR A 139 15.16 4.73 2.62
C THR A 139 15.95 3.45 2.42
N TRP A 140 15.28 2.30 2.45
CA TRP A 140 15.89 1.01 2.13
C TRP A 140 16.48 1.02 0.72
N TYR A 141 15.71 1.48 -0.28
CA TYR A 141 16.18 1.57 -1.66
C TYR A 141 17.45 2.41 -1.79
N ARG A 142 17.49 3.61 -1.20
CA ARG A 142 18.67 4.49 -1.26
C ARG A 142 19.92 3.88 -0.61
N ALA A 143 19.75 2.99 0.37
CA ALA A 143 20.87 2.30 1.03
C ALA A 143 21.38 1.10 0.23
N HIS A 144 20.62 0.60 -0.75
CA HIS A 144 20.90 -0.63 -1.49
C HIS A 144 20.88 -0.47 -3.02
N ALA A 145 20.74 0.77 -3.53
CA ALA A 145 20.73 1.12 -4.96
C ALA A 145 22.12 1.50 -5.46
#